data_AF-A0A7V1CVE8-F1
#
_entry.id   AF-A0A7V1CVE8-F1
#
_cell.length_a   1.000
_cell.length_b   1.000
_cell.length_c   1.000
_cell.angle_alpha   90.00
_cell.angle_beta   90.00
_cell.angle_gamma   90.00
#
_symmetry.space_group_name_H-M   'P 1'
#
loop_
_entity.id
_entity.type
_entity.pdbx_description
1 polymer ?
#
loop_
_entity_poly.entity_id
_entity_poly.type
_entity_poly.pdbx_seq_one_letter_code
_entity_poly.pdbx_strand_id
1 'polypeptide(L)'
;MEDLDSTYNRLIMSCNLDRTRATCLNNWSMFIRCRDNNSCVICDSGERVSAHHIVRKSLIPQAQFLPGNGISLCINCHKEVHKGFNGKSNVSLPMDTQGGEKIEVLAYLFGVLRESSIDREPKHYELSPDVLRMFKEFQGYDIKEKFTGNDACKAYLIWQGAPRQVVNAVLHANGF
;
A
#
# COMPACT_ATOMS: atom_id res chain seq x y z
N MET A 1 17.84 18.02 8.61
CA MET A 1 16.83 17.07 8.10
C MET A 1 17.19 16.82 6.65
N GLU A 2 17.31 15.57 6.23
CA GLU A 2 17.65 15.23 4.85
C GLU A 2 16.52 15.69 3.92
N ASP A 3 16.87 16.22 2.75
CA ASP A 3 15.92 16.74 1.77
C ASP A 3 15.07 15.61 1.17
N LEU A 4 13.74 15.81 1.06
CA LEU A 4 12.81 14.78 0.61
C LEU A 4 13.14 14.32 -0.81
N ASP A 5 13.41 15.26 -1.72
CA ASP A 5 13.73 14.94 -3.10
C ASP A 5 15.09 14.25 -3.23
N SER A 6 16.06 14.59 -2.39
CA SER A 6 17.32 13.84 -2.28
C SER A 6 17.08 12.37 -1.89
N THR A 7 16.24 12.10 -0.89
CA THR A 7 15.94 10.71 -0.49
C THR A 7 15.15 9.95 -1.56
N TYR A 8 14.23 10.62 -2.26
CA TYR A 8 13.50 10.07 -3.39
C TYR A 8 14.44 9.70 -4.54
N ASN A 9 15.32 10.61 -4.94
CA ASN A 9 16.30 10.37 -6.00
C ASN A 9 17.23 9.20 -5.66
N ARG A 10 17.66 9.08 -4.40
CA ARG A 10 18.47 7.95 -3.92
C ARG A 10 17.73 6.62 -4.05
N LEU A 11 16.45 6.57 -3.68
CA LEU A 11 15.60 5.40 -3.88
C LEU A 11 15.57 5.01 -5.36
N ILE A 12 15.18 5.93 -6.26
CA ILE A 12 15.06 5.68 -7.70
C ILE A 12 16.39 5.20 -8.28
N MET A 13 17.50 5.87 -7.97
CA MET A 13 18.82 5.46 -8.44
C MET A 13 19.21 4.06 -7.95
N SER A 14 18.90 3.70 -6.70
CA SER A 14 19.21 2.36 -6.20
C SER A 14 18.41 1.26 -6.88
N CYS A 15 17.15 1.53 -7.22
CA CYS A 15 16.32 0.61 -7.98
C CYS A 15 16.78 0.48 -9.44
N ASN A 16 17.16 1.58 -10.08
CA ASN A 16 17.57 1.59 -11.49
C ASN A 16 18.97 1.01 -11.74
N LEU A 17 19.87 1.09 -10.75
CA LEU A 17 21.23 0.55 -10.83
C LEU A 17 21.32 -0.90 -10.34
N ASP A 18 20.20 -1.62 -10.26
CA ASP A 18 20.09 -3.01 -9.80
C ASP A 18 20.90 -3.28 -8.53
N ARG A 19 20.86 -2.34 -7.57
CA ARG A 19 21.51 -2.52 -6.28
C ARG A 19 20.88 -3.69 -5.54
N THR A 20 21.59 -4.19 -4.53
CA THR A 20 21.06 -5.29 -3.73
C THR A 20 19.68 -4.94 -3.18
N ARG A 21 18.80 -5.94 -3.12
CA ARG A 21 17.46 -5.78 -2.56
C ARG A 21 17.45 -5.12 -1.18
N ALA A 22 18.48 -5.39 -0.36
CA ALA A 22 18.65 -4.78 0.96
C ALA A 22 18.92 -3.27 0.87
N THR A 23 19.78 -2.84 -0.07
CA THR A 23 20.03 -1.41 -0.33
C THR A 23 18.75 -0.69 -0.76
N CYS A 24 18.01 -1.25 -1.71
CA CYS A 24 16.76 -0.65 -2.18
C CYS A 24 15.72 -0.57 -1.05
N LEU A 25 15.61 -1.61 -0.22
CA LEU A 25 14.72 -1.60 0.95
C LEU A 25 15.10 -0.52 1.97
N ASN A 26 16.39 -0.35 2.25
CA ASN A 26 16.85 0.66 3.19
C ASN A 26 16.54 2.07 2.67
N ASN A 27 16.86 2.35 1.40
CA ASN A 27 16.56 3.65 0.78
C ASN A 27 15.06 3.91 0.70
N TRP A 28 14.26 2.89 0.35
CA TRP A 28 12.80 2.98 0.35
C TRP A 28 12.29 3.32 1.75
N SER A 29 12.74 2.60 2.77
CA SER A 29 12.34 2.83 4.15
C SER A 29 12.73 4.22 4.66
N MET A 30 13.91 4.71 4.29
CA MET A 30 14.36 6.07 4.58
C MET A 30 13.48 7.13 3.90
N PHE A 31 13.21 6.96 2.61
CA PHE A 31 12.35 7.87 1.85
C PHE A 31 10.94 7.95 2.45
N ILE A 32 10.31 6.82 2.75
CA ILE A 32 8.97 6.79 3.34
C ILE A 32 8.92 7.52 4.69
N ARG A 33 9.89 7.26 5.58
CA ARG A 33 9.99 7.99 6.84
C ARG A 33 10.26 9.47 6.65
N CYS A 34 11.10 9.85 5.69
CA CYS A 34 11.38 11.24 5.38
C CYS A 34 10.13 11.98 4.87
N ARG A 35 9.39 11.39 3.93
CA ARG A 35 8.11 11.89 3.41
C ARG A 35 7.09 12.16 4.51
N ASP A 36 7.05 11.26 5.49
CA ASP A 36 6.10 11.31 6.61
C ASP A 36 6.70 12.01 7.85
N ASN A 37 7.75 12.82 7.67
CA ASN A 37 8.40 13.63 8.71
C ASN A 37 8.91 12.83 9.94
N ASN A 38 9.27 11.56 9.76
CA ASN A 38 9.64 10.61 10.82
C ASN A 38 8.57 10.47 11.92
N SER A 39 7.30 10.66 11.57
CA SER A 39 6.16 10.49 12.47
C SER A 39 5.22 9.41 11.95
N CYS A 40 4.50 8.78 12.89
CA CYS A 40 3.39 7.89 12.55
C CYS A 40 2.28 8.71 11.89
N VAL A 41 1.85 8.36 10.68
CA VAL A 41 0.77 9.10 10.00
C VAL A 41 -0.63 8.79 10.54
N ILE A 42 -0.75 7.82 11.47
CA ILE A 42 -2.03 7.47 12.12
C ILE A 42 -2.24 8.26 13.41
N CYS A 43 -1.18 8.49 14.18
CA CYS A 43 -1.28 9.03 15.55
C CYS A 43 -0.23 10.08 15.90
N ASP A 44 0.53 10.54 14.91
CA ASP A 44 1.57 11.58 15.01
C ASP A 44 2.76 11.27 15.93
N SER A 45 2.79 10.09 16.57
CA SER A 45 3.90 9.67 17.42
C SER A 45 5.20 9.51 16.63
N GLY A 46 6.29 10.09 17.15
CA GLY A 46 7.67 9.86 16.69
C GLY A 46 8.34 8.62 17.31
N GLU A 47 7.62 7.82 18.10
CA GLU A 47 8.20 6.70 18.84
C GLU A 47 8.51 5.51 17.91
N ARG A 48 9.81 5.25 17.69
CA ARG A 48 10.32 4.08 16.96
C ARG A 48 9.64 3.89 15.60
N VAL A 49 9.51 4.98 14.85
CA VAL A 49 8.82 4.99 13.55
C VAL A 49 9.56 4.14 12.52
N SER A 50 8.80 3.32 11.80
CA SER A 50 9.29 2.43 10.75
C SER A 50 8.39 2.51 9.53
N ALA A 51 8.97 2.32 8.34
CA ALA A 51 8.17 2.19 7.12
C ALA A 51 7.49 0.82 7.11
N HIS A 52 6.20 0.82 6.79
CA HIS A 52 5.35 -0.36 6.62
C HIS A 52 4.92 -0.47 5.17
N HIS A 53 4.94 -1.69 4.62
CA HIS A 53 4.36 -1.97 3.32
C HIS A 53 2.85 -2.06 3.46
N ILE A 54 2.08 -1.23 2.74
CA ILE A 54 0.62 -1.33 2.76
C ILE A 54 0.23 -2.68 2.16
N VAL A 55 0.56 -2.92 0.89
CA VAL A 55 0.41 -4.21 0.23
C VAL A 55 1.66 -5.05 0.41
N ARG A 56 1.47 -6.28 0.89
CA ARG A 56 2.55 -7.21 1.19
C ARG A 56 3.37 -7.51 -0.07
N LYS A 57 4.69 -7.44 0.06
CA LYS A 57 5.66 -7.86 -0.97
C LYS A 57 5.49 -9.31 -1.45
N SER A 58 4.88 -10.18 -0.65
CA SER A 58 4.58 -11.56 -1.03
C SER A 58 3.36 -11.68 -1.94
N LEU A 59 2.45 -10.70 -1.89
CA LEU A 59 1.26 -10.63 -2.73
C LEU A 59 1.58 -9.93 -4.05
N ILE A 60 2.22 -8.76 -3.99
CA ILE A 60 2.63 -7.98 -5.17
C ILE A 60 4.10 -7.55 -5.04
N PRO A 61 5.06 -8.41 -5.44
CA PRO A 61 6.48 -8.07 -5.41
C PRO A 61 6.84 -6.79 -6.16
N GLN A 62 6.13 -6.49 -7.25
CA GLN A 62 6.32 -5.30 -8.09
C GLN A 62 6.07 -3.99 -7.33
N ALA A 63 5.24 -4.02 -6.29
CA ALA A 63 4.91 -2.84 -5.49
C ALA A 63 5.92 -2.56 -4.37
N GLN A 64 6.90 -3.44 -4.12
CA GLN A 64 7.72 -3.43 -2.90
C GLN A 64 8.50 -2.11 -2.69
N PHE A 65 8.94 -1.46 -3.77
CA PHE A 65 9.74 -0.24 -3.70
C PHE A 65 8.99 1.01 -4.13
N LEU A 66 7.70 0.88 -4.43
CA LEU A 66 6.91 1.99 -4.91
C LEU A 66 6.59 2.95 -3.74
N PRO A 67 6.72 4.27 -3.94
CA PRO A 67 6.41 5.29 -2.94
C PRO A 67 5.01 5.12 -2.32
N GLY A 68 4.01 4.87 -3.15
CA GLY A 68 2.62 4.71 -2.73
C GLY A 68 2.31 3.39 -2.02
N ASN A 69 3.26 2.45 -1.96
CA ASN A 69 3.11 1.21 -1.19
C ASN A 69 3.72 1.29 0.21
N GLY A 70 4.20 2.47 0.63
CA GLY A 70 4.84 2.68 1.92
C GLY A 70 4.11 3.71 2.78
N ILE A 71 4.10 3.46 4.09
CA ILE A 71 3.52 4.35 5.10
C ILE A 71 4.34 4.29 6.39
N SER A 72 4.55 5.41 7.07
CA SER A 72 5.30 5.45 8.34
C SER A 72 4.41 5.21 9.54
N LEU A 73 4.75 4.21 10.35
CA LEU A 73 4.00 3.82 11.55
C LEU A 73 4.92 3.77 12.78
N CYS A 74 4.43 4.24 13.93
CA CYS A 74 5.10 3.98 15.22
C CYS A 74 5.00 2.50 15.58
N ILE A 75 5.80 2.06 16.56
CA ILE A 75 5.82 0.65 16.98
C ILE A 75 4.45 0.09 17.37
N ASN A 76 3.57 0.89 17.97
CA ASN A 76 2.25 0.45 18.41
C ASN A 76 1.30 0.25 17.22
N CYS A 77 1.14 1.27 16.37
CA CYS A 77 0.34 1.16 15.15
C CYS A 77 0.88 0.06 14.21
N HIS A 78 2.20 -0.09 14.13
CA HIS A 78 2.82 -1.13 13.32
C HIS A 78 2.51 -2.55 13.82
N LYS A 79 2.42 -2.76 15.14
CA LYS A 79 1.99 -4.05 15.70
C LYS A 79 0.52 -4.33 15.43
N GLU A 80 -0.35 -3.33 15.56
CA GLU A 80 -1.79 -3.50 15.33
C GLU A 80 -2.10 -3.93 13.89
N VAL A 81 -1.45 -3.32 12.88
CA VAL A 81 -1.64 -3.74 11.48
C VAL A 81 -1.19 -5.19 11.24
N HIS A 82 -0.23 -5.70 12.03
CA HIS A 82 0.24 -7.08 11.98
C HIS A 82 -0.52 -8.07 12.89
N LYS A 83 -1.46 -7.62 13.73
CA LYS A 83 -2.19 -8.47 14.69
C LYS A 83 -3.02 -9.57 14.00
N GLY A 84 -2.92 -10.83 14.41
CA GLY A 84 -3.60 -11.94 13.71
C GLY A 84 -2.66 -12.66 12.73
N PHE A 85 -3.17 -13.16 11.60
CA PHE A 85 -2.33 -13.93 10.67
C PHE A 85 -1.32 -13.03 9.93
N ASN A 86 -0.04 -13.30 10.19
CA ASN A 86 1.09 -12.60 9.59
C ASN A 86 2.05 -13.55 8.84
N GLY A 87 1.61 -14.78 8.58
CA GLY A 87 2.36 -15.79 7.85
C GLY A 87 2.29 -15.61 6.33
N LYS A 88 3.02 -16.47 5.60
CA LYS A 88 2.86 -16.60 4.16
C LYS A 88 1.54 -17.32 3.89
N SER A 89 0.63 -16.67 3.16
CA SER A 89 -0.65 -17.25 2.75
C SER A 89 -0.41 -18.49 1.88
N ASN A 90 -1.20 -19.54 2.11
CA ASN A 90 -1.23 -20.71 1.25
C ASN A 90 -2.04 -20.37 -0.02
N VAL A 91 -1.35 -20.27 -1.15
CA VAL A 91 -1.92 -19.92 -2.45
C VAL A 91 -2.90 -20.97 -3.00
N SER A 92 -2.96 -22.17 -2.41
CA SER A 92 -3.95 -23.19 -2.78
C SER A 92 -5.32 -22.98 -2.12
N LEU A 93 -5.44 -22.02 -1.19
CA LEU A 93 -6.70 -21.70 -0.53
C LEU A 93 -7.32 -20.44 -1.16
N PRO A 94 -8.66 -20.29 -1.10
CA PRO A 94 -9.32 -19.04 -1.49
C PRO A 94 -8.72 -17.84 -0.74
N MET A 95 -8.70 -16.68 -1.40
CA MET A 95 -8.27 -15.41 -0.79
C MET A 95 -8.98 -15.21 0.56
N ASP A 96 -8.23 -14.74 1.57
CA ASP A 96 -8.68 -14.50 2.95
C ASP A 96 -9.09 -15.71 3.81
N THR A 97 -9.02 -16.95 3.30
CA THR A 97 -9.31 -18.18 4.09
C THR A 97 -8.48 -18.28 5.37
N GLN A 98 -7.26 -17.73 5.35
CA GLN A 98 -6.36 -17.71 6.51
C GLN A 98 -6.34 -16.37 7.24
N GLY A 99 -7.21 -15.42 6.87
CA GLY A 99 -7.18 -14.03 7.35
C GLY A 99 -5.88 -13.32 7.00
N GLY A 100 -5.21 -13.76 5.92
CA GLY A 100 -3.84 -13.35 5.62
C GLY A 100 -3.72 -12.02 4.91
N GLU A 101 -4.62 -11.75 3.97
CA GLU A 101 -4.77 -10.41 3.42
C GLU A 101 -5.91 -9.73 4.19
N LYS A 102 -5.63 -8.59 4.79
CA LYS A 102 -6.62 -7.84 5.56
C LYS A 102 -7.11 -6.71 4.70
N ILE A 103 -8.01 -7.00 3.77
CA ILE A 103 -8.53 -6.02 2.80
C ILE A 103 -8.98 -4.73 3.50
N GLU A 104 -9.67 -4.86 4.63
CA GLU A 104 -10.10 -3.70 5.44
C GLU A 104 -8.92 -2.86 5.95
N VAL A 105 -7.83 -3.51 6.38
CA VAL A 105 -6.60 -2.81 6.81
C VAL A 105 -5.90 -2.17 5.62
N LEU A 106 -5.85 -2.82 4.46
CA LEU A 106 -5.30 -2.23 3.23
C LEU A 106 -6.07 -0.97 2.84
N ALA A 107 -7.40 -1.07 2.79
CA ALA A 107 -8.29 0.05 2.48
C ALA A 107 -8.09 1.19 3.48
N TYR A 108 -8.04 0.89 4.79
CA TYR A 108 -7.78 1.88 5.83
C TYR A 108 -6.43 2.58 5.63
N LEU A 109 -5.35 1.83 5.42
CA LEU A 109 -4.01 2.41 5.24
C LEU A 109 -3.90 3.24 3.95
N PHE A 110 -4.52 2.81 2.86
CA PHE A 110 -4.61 3.64 1.65
C PHE A 110 -5.47 4.89 1.87
N GLY A 111 -6.50 4.83 2.71
CA GLY A 111 -7.27 5.99 3.13
C GLY A 111 -6.41 7.00 3.88
N VAL A 112 -5.63 6.54 4.86
CA VAL A 112 -4.67 7.40 5.60
C VAL A 112 -3.61 7.98 4.65
N LEU A 113 -3.09 7.16 3.72
CA LEU A 113 -2.11 7.61 2.74
C LEU A 113 -2.70 8.66 1.77
N ARG A 114 -3.95 8.47 1.34
CA ARG A 114 -4.70 9.43 0.51
C ARG A 114 -4.77 10.79 1.20
N GLU A 115 -5.20 10.85 2.46
CA GLU A 115 -5.26 12.12 3.20
C GLU A 115 -3.86 12.75 3.32
N SER A 116 -2.83 11.93 3.58
CA SER A 116 -1.44 12.39 3.66
C SER A 116 -0.88 12.93 2.33
N SER A 117 -1.51 12.59 1.21
CA SER A 117 -1.04 12.93 -0.14
C SER A 117 -1.66 14.20 -0.72
N ILE A 118 -2.65 14.79 -0.04
CA ILE A 118 -3.32 16.01 -0.46
C ILE A 118 -2.31 17.15 -0.54
N ASP A 119 -2.35 17.93 -1.62
CA ASP A 119 -1.46 19.07 -1.90
C ASP A 119 0.05 18.75 -1.89
N ARG A 120 0.42 17.47 -2.04
CA ARG A 120 1.80 17.01 -2.16
C ARG A 120 2.13 16.50 -3.56
N GLU A 121 3.42 16.40 -3.85
CA GLU A 121 3.88 15.93 -5.15
C GLU A 121 3.45 14.48 -5.41
N PRO A 122 2.74 14.20 -6.53
CA PRO A 122 2.23 12.86 -6.82
C PRO A 122 3.31 11.77 -6.89
N LYS A 123 4.53 12.12 -7.30
CA LYS A 123 5.67 11.20 -7.40
C LYS A 123 6.01 10.52 -6.07
N HIS A 124 5.71 11.16 -4.93
CA HIS A 124 5.98 10.61 -3.60
C HIS A 124 4.92 9.59 -3.12
N TYR A 125 3.88 9.33 -3.93
CA TYR A 125 2.75 8.45 -3.62
C TYR A 125 2.39 7.50 -4.77
N GLU A 126 3.28 7.32 -5.75
CA GLU A 126 3.03 6.54 -6.97
C GLU A 126 2.97 5.02 -6.72
N LEU A 127 2.06 4.31 -7.41
CA LEU A 127 1.89 2.86 -7.36
C LEU A 127 2.12 2.15 -8.70
N SER A 128 2.44 2.86 -9.78
CA SER A 128 2.53 2.34 -11.14
C SER A 128 1.19 1.86 -11.73
N PRO A 129 0.98 2.00 -13.06
CA PRO A 129 -0.23 1.52 -13.72
C PRO A 129 -0.47 0.01 -13.57
N ASP A 130 0.60 -0.79 -13.54
CA ASP A 130 0.51 -2.25 -13.47
C ASP A 130 -0.03 -2.74 -12.13
N VAL A 131 0.42 -2.15 -11.02
CA VAL A 131 -0.09 -2.50 -9.68
C VAL A 131 -1.54 -2.04 -9.52
N LEU A 132 -1.89 -0.85 -10.02
CA LEU A 132 -3.28 -0.38 -10.00
C LEU A 132 -4.19 -1.30 -10.82
N ARG A 133 -3.70 -1.85 -11.95
CA ARG A 133 -4.43 -2.89 -12.70
C ARG A 133 -4.62 -4.15 -11.86
N MET A 134 -3.56 -4.63 -11.20
CA MET A 134 -3.66 -5.81 -10.32
C MET A 134 -4.66 -5.59 -9.18
N PHE A 135 -4.72 -4.39 -8.58
CA PHE A 135 -5.72 -4.08 -7.56
C PHE A 135 -7.15 -4.21 -8.09
N LYS A 136 -7.41 -3.71 -9.30
CA LYS A 136 -8.71 -3.86 -9.96
C LYS A 136 -9.07 -5.32 -10.18
N GLU A 137 -8.12 -6.12 -10.66
CA GLU A 137 -8.31 -7.56 -10.90
C GLU A 137 -8.64 -8.29 -9.60
N PHE A 138 -7.91 -8.02 -8.50
CA PHE A 138 -8.18 -8.62 -7.20
C PHE A 138 -9.57 -8.27 -6.64
N GLN A 139 -10.06 -7.06 -6.92
CA GLN A 139 -11.38 -6.60 -6.47
C GLN A 139 -12.51 -6.90 -7.48
N GLY A 140 -12.17 -7.45 -8.65
CA GLY A 140 -13.11 -7.81 -9.70
C GLY A 140 -13.65 -6.62 -10.51
N TYR A 141 -12.97 -5.49 -10.53
CA TYR A 141 -13.30 -4.34 -11.39
C TYR A 141 -12.93 -4.61 -12.85
N ASP A 142 -13.62 -3.94 -13.78
CA ASP A 142 -13.15 -3.87 -15.17
C ASP A 142 -11.84 -3.07 -15.20
N ILE A 143 -10.80 -3.61 -15.86
CA ILE A 143 -9.51 -2.94 -16.00
C ILE A 143 -9.63 -1.54 -16.64
N LYS A 144 -10.65 -1.32 -17.48
CA LYS A 144 -10.96 -0.05 -18.17
C LYS A 144 -11.65 0.96 -17.27
N GLU A 145 -12.18 0.54 -16.11
CA GLU A 145 -12.85 1.41 -15.18
C GLU A 145 -11.91 2.51 -14.67
N LYS A 146 -12.39 3.74 -14.59
CA LYS A 146 -11.57 4.91 -14.27
C LYS A 146 -11.78 5.34 -12.83
N PHE A 147 -10.67 5.53 -12.12
CA PHE A 147 -10.63 6.11 -10.78
C PHE A 147 -9.87 7.44 -10.86
N THR A 148 -10.38 8.45 -10.17
CA THR A 148 -9.83 9.83 -10.19
C THR A 148 -8.91 10.08 -9.00
N GLY A 149 -8.09 11.12 -9.11
CA GLY A 149 -7.09 11.50 -8.10
C GLY A 149 -5.70 10.91 -8.36
N ASN A 150 -4.81 11.06 -7.37
CA ASN A 150 -3.48 10.45 -7.41
C ASN A 150 -3.56 8.93 -7.12
N ASP A 151 -2.43 8.24 -7.17
CA ASP A 151 -2.39 6.79 -7.05
C ASP A 151 -2.82 6.27 -5.66
N ALA A 152 -2.51 6.99 -4.59
CA ALA A 152 -3.03 6.68 -3.25
C ALA A 152 -4.56 6.76 -3.20
N CYS A 153 -5.15 7.79 -3.81
CA CYS A 153 -6.60 7.95 -3.94
C CYS A 153 -7.22 6.82 -4.76
N LYS A 154 -6.65 6.49 -5.92
CA LYS A 154 -7.13 5.37 -6.75
C LYS A 154 -7.08 4.04 -5.99
N ALA A 155 -5.97 3.76 -5.30
CA ALA A 155 -5.82 2.56 -4.51
C ALA A 155 -6.87 2.49 -3.39
N TYR A 156 -7.07 3.58 -2.65
CA TYR A 156 -8.14 3.67 -1.64
C TYR A 156 -9.51 3.35 -2.24
N LEU A 157 -9.89 3.98 -3.35
CA LEU A 157 -11.18 3.77 -3.99
C LEU A 157 -11.38 2.33 -4.49
N ILE A 158 -10.32 1.69 -4.98
CA ILE A 158 -10.38 0.28 -5.40
C ILE A 158 -10.57 -0.64 -4.20
N TRP A 159 -9.83 -0.42 -3.10
CA TRP A 159 -9.84 -1.31 -1.94
C TRP A 159 -10.99 -1.03 -0.93
N GLN A 160 -11.60 0.16 -0.95
CA GLN A 160 -12.75 0.50 -0.08
C GLN A 160 -14.02 -0.24 -0.50
N GLY A 161 -14.17 -0.59 -1.78
CA GLY A 161 -15.31 -1.35 -2.27
C GLY A 161 -15.32 -2.79 -1.76
N ALA A 162 -16.51 -3.35 -1.51
CA ALA A 162 -16.64 -4.80 -1.38
C ALA A 162 -16.27 -5.45 -2.73
N PRO A 163 -15.56 -6.60 -2.73
CA PRO A 163 -15.22 -7.29 -3.98
C PRO A 163 -16.47 -7.53 -4.83
N ARG A 164 -16.41 -7.19 -6.12
CA ARG A 164 -17.59 -7.25 -7.00
C ARG A 164 -18.21 -8.63 -7.08
N GLN A 165 -17.40 -9.68 -6.94
CA GLN A 165 -17.87 -11.06 -6.92
C GLN A 165 -18.83 -11.30 -5.74
N VAL A 166 -18.55 -10.71 -4.57
CA VAL A 166 -19.43 -10.78 -3.40
C VAL A 166 -20.70 -9.98 -3.64
N VAL A 167 -20.58 -8.75 -4.16
CA VAL A 167 -21.75 -7.92 -4.50
C VAL A 167 -22.67 -8.63 -5.50
N ASN A 168 -22.11 -9.17 -6.58
CA ASN A 168 -22.85 -9.91 -7.61
C ASN A 168 -23.47 -11.19 -7.05
N ALA A 169 -22.77 -11.92 -6.18
CA ALA A 169 -23.33 -13.10 -5.51
C ALA A 169 -24.52 -12.74 -4.62
N VAL A 170 -24.44 -11.63 -3.88
CA VAL A 170 -25.55 -11.12 -3.06
C VAL A 170 -26.71 -10.67 -3.94
N LEU A 171 -26.46 -9.93 -5.01
CA LEU A 171 -27.50 -9.49 -5.95
C LEU A 171 -28.24 -10.68 -6.56
N HIS A 172 -27.49 -11.67 -7.08
CA HIS A 172 -28.07 -12.91 -7.61
C HIS A 172 -28.85 -13.71 -6.56
N ALA A 173 -28.33 -13.83 -5.34
CA ALA A 173 -29.03 -14.52 -4.25
C ALA A 173 -30.35 -13.82 -3.85
N ASN A 174 -30.48 -12.51 -4.12
CA ASN A 174 -31.68 -11.73 -3.88
C ASN A 174 -32.53 -11.48 -5.14
N GLY A 175 -32.22 -12.15 -6.26
CA GLY A 175 -33.03 -12.12 -7.47
C GLY A 175 -32.88 -10.87 -8.35
N PHE A 176 -31.76 -10.14 -8.21
CA PHE A 176 -31.36 -9.05 -9.10
C PHE A 176 -30.43 -9.52 -10.22
#